data_AF-A0A183KDZ9-F1
#
_entry.id   AF-A0A183KDZ9-F1
#
_cell.length_a   1.000
_cell.length_b   1.000
_cell.length_c   1.000
_cell.angle_alpha   90.00
_cell.angle_beta   90.00
_cell.angle_gamma   90.00
#
_symmetry.space_group_name_H-M   'P 1'
#
loop_
_entity.id
_entity.type
_entity.pdbx_description
1 polymer ?
#
loop_
_entity_poly.entity_id
_entity_poly.type
_entity_poly.pdbx_seq_one_letter_code
_entity_poly.pdbx_strand_id
1 'polypeptide(L)'
;MKLHGKCIYQYALLLILSQTTEVIFGLTYINSSITGTQHWTLNESPFIIIHNDFIINPKSKLIIDPGVRILIGAGLSIKVKGVIYAKGTSDRRIVFTKWSASDKHNSPLENNVNETKILPRINTFTDQPYHKIRLVNGKCINQGELQIWLASKWRSVCSQNNEWSKIDSRIACQQLGYFNGNFSLGAQSFNRYPSVQIIKPNCFGNETNKLGLFSCPGLMENISYGRNICGTLMSLCFLLK
;
A
#
# COMPACT_ATOMS: atom_id res chain seq x y z
N MET A 1 68.07 -10.68 6.29
CA MET A 1 66.63 -10.87 6.56
C MET A 1 65.91 -10.72 5.21
N LYS A 2 65.53 -11.72 4.39
CA LYS A 2 65.02 -13.11 4.59
C LYS A 2 63.95 -13.13 5.70
N LEU A 3 62.71 -13.53 5.40
CA LEU A 3 62.38 -14.91 5.05
C LEU A 3 61.42 -15.08 3.84
N HIS A 4 61.83 -16.01 2.96
CA HIS A 4 61.02 -16.83 2.05
C HIS A 4 60.36 -17.99 2.82
N GLY A 5 59.26 -18.58 2.30
CA GLY A 5 58.79 -19.90 2.71
C GLY A 5 57.59 -20.40 1.88
N LYS A 6 57.64 -21.67 1.45
CA LYS A 6 56.92 -22.29 0.30
C LYS A 6 55.52 -22.87 0.61
N CYS A 7 54.84 -23.25 -0.48
CA CYS A 7 53.61 -24.06 -0.63
C CYS A 7 53.55 -25.37 0.19
N ILE A 8 52.33 -25.87 0.47
CA ILE A 8 51.89 -27.30 0.44
C ILE A 8 50.35 -27.40 0.28
N TYR A 9 49.92 -28.42 -0.46
CA TYR A 9 48.57 -28.81 -0.86
C TYR A 9 47.67 -29.31 0.28
N GLN A 10 46.33 -29.19 0.11
CA GLN A 10 45.46 -30.36 0.22
C GLN A 10 44.19 -30.19 -0.64
N TYR A 11 44.02 -31.09 -1.59
CA TYR A 11 42.79 -31.28 -2.35
C TYR A 11 41.70 -31.79 -1.40
N ALA A 12 40.55 -31.13 -1.38
CA ALA A 12 39.29 -31.75 -1.00
C ALA A 12 38.38 -31.67 -2.23
N LEU A 13 38.23 -32.83 -2.88
CA LEU A 13 37.21 -33.10 -3.86
C LEU A 13 35.84 -33.00 -3.16
N LEU A 14 35.01 -32.03 -3.55
CA LEU A 14 33.57 -32.14 -3.39
C LEU A 14 32.95 -31.56 -4.66
N LEU A 15 32.27 -32.44 -5.37
CA LEU A 15 31.52 -32.22 -6.59
C LEU A 15 30.81 -30.86 -6.53
N ILE A 16 31.22 -29.92 -7.39
CA ILE A 16 30.32 -28.84 -7.76
C ILE A 16 29.27 -29.52 -8.62
N LEU A 17 28.20 -30.02 -7.98
CA LEU A 17 26.92 -30.03 -8.64
C LEU A 17 26.70 -28.56 -9.00
N SER A 18 26.81 -28.23 -10.28
CA SER A 18 26.21 -27.03 -10.82
C SER A 18 24.71 -27.16 -10.59
N GLN A 19 24.27 -26.85 -9.38
CA GLN A 19 22.90 -26.47 -9.19
C GLN A 19 22.83 -25.12 -9.87
N THR A 20 22.34 -25.15 -11.10
CA THR A 20 21.54 -24.06 -11.63
C THR A 20 20.63 -23.64 -10.48
N THR A 21 20.96 -22.54 -9.81
CA THR A 21 20.05 -21.95 -8.85
C THR A 21 18.90 -21.41 -9.69
N GLU A 22 17.94 -22.28 -9.95
CA GLU A 22 16.60 -21.83 -10.26
C GLU A 22 16.16 -21.02 -9.03
N VAL A 23 16.11 -19.70 -9.18
CA VAL A 23 15.48 -18.84 -8.18
C VAL A 23 14.00 -19.17 -8.23
N ILE A 24 13.56 -20.09 -7.38
CA ILE A 24 12.14 -20.34 -7.16
C ILE A 24 11.59 -19.08 -6.49
N PHE A 25 10.63 -18.40 -7.14
CA PHE A 25 9.87 -17.29 -6.55
C PHE A 25 9.06 -17.82 -5.36
N GLY A 26 9.69 -17.85 -4.19
CA GLY A 26 9.10 -18.32 -2.95
C GLY A 26 8.21 -17.25 -2.33
N LEU A 27 7.05 -17.67 -1.86
CA LEU A 27 6.21 -16.88 -0.97
C LEU A 27 6.93 -16.70 0.37
N THR A 28 7.17 -15.45 0.80
CA THR A 28 7.87 -15.19 2.07
C THR A 28 6.85 -15.04 3.20
N TYR A 29 6.69 -16.07 4.02
CA TYR A 29 5.79 -16.03 5.18
C TYR A 29 6.46 -15.37 6.39
N ILE A 30 5.80 -14.36 6.94
CA ILE A 30 6.20 -13.67 8.16
C ILE A 30 5.40 -14.25 9.33
N ASN A 31 6.10 -15.00 10.18
CA ASN A 31 5.48 -15.76 11.27
C ASN A 31 5.62 -15.10 12.64
N SER A 32 6.45 -14.07 12.77
CA SER A 32 6.73 -13.41 14.04
C SER A 32 7.01 -11.91 13.89
N SER A 33 6.94 -11.21 15.02
CA SER A 33 7.45 -9.85 15.18
C SER A 33 8.96 -9.79 14.94
N ILE A 34 9.47 -8.66 14.45
CA ILE A 34 10.89 -8.50 14.17
C ILE A 34 11.65 -7.87 15.33
N THR A 35 12.91 -8.27 15.47
CA THR A 35 13.92 -7.64 16.32
C THR A 35 15.14 -7.29 15.47
N GLY A 36 15.78 -6.15 15.74
CA GLY A 36 16.93 -5.69 14.96
C GLY A 36 16.55 -5.06 13.61
N THR A 37 17.45 -5.13 12.62
CA THR A 37 17.21 -4.56 11.29
C THR A 37 16.87 -5.66 10.30
N GLN A 38 15.70 -5.56 9.66
CA GLN A 38 15.29 -6.41 8.55
C GLN A 38 15.19 -5.60 7.27
N HIS A 39 15.53 -6.22 6.15
CA HIS A 39 15.42 -5.64 4.82
C HIS A 39 14.54 -6.55 3.95
N TRP A 40 13.43 -6.01 3.48
CA TRP A 40 12.50 -6.67 2.57
C TRP A 40 12.81 -6.24 1.14
N THR A 41 13.27 -7.20 0.34
CA THR A 41 13.72 -6.98 -1.03
C THR A 41 12.64 -7.40 -2.03
N LEU A 42 12.75 -6.91 -3.27
CA LEU A 42 11.82 -7.29 -4.35
C LEU A 42 11.91 -8.78 -4.70
N ASN A 43 13.09 -9.38 -4.57
CA ASN A 43 13.33 -10.79 -4.90
C ASN A 43 12.62 -11.76 -3.94
N GLU A 44 12.36 -11.31 -2.72
CA GLU A 44 11.64 -12.05 -1.67
C GLU A 44 10.15 -11.67 -1.62
N SER A 45 9.70 -10.83 -2.56
CA SER A 45 8.31 -10.42 -2.65
C SER A 45 7.47 -11.51 -3.34
N PRO A 46 6.26 -11.84 -2.84
CA PRO A 46 5.52 -11.14 -1.79
C PRO A 46 5.82 -11.60 -0.36
N PHE A 47 5.71 -10.66 0.58
CA PHE A 47 5.75 -10.93 2.03
C PHE A 47 4.34 -11.13 2.57
N ILE A 48 4.08 -12.21 3.30
CA ILE A 48 2.74 -12.65 3.67
C ILE A 48 2.60 -12.78 5.18
N ILE A 49 1.65 -12.06 5.75
CA ILE A 49 1.33 -12.02 7.17
C ILE A 49 -0.07 -12.61 7.35
N ILE A 50 -0.16 -13.87 7.80
CA ILE A 50 -1.45 -14.58 7.89
C ILE A 50 -1.71 -15.24 9.24
N HIS A 51 -0.72 -15.32 10.12
CA HIS A 51 -0.84 -16.03 11.40
C HIS A 51 -1.13 -15.09 12.57
N ASN A 52 -0.36 -14.01 12.69
CA ASN A 52 -0.43 -13.07 13.82
C ASN A 52 -0.24 -11.63 13.32
N ASP A 53 -0.58 -10.67 14.18
CA ASP A 53 -0.18 -9.28 13.97
C ASP A 53 1.34 -9.19 13.77
N PHE A 54 1.76 -8.47 12.73
CA PHE A 54 3.17 -8.22 12.51
C PHE A 54 3.62 -7.01 13.33
N ILE A 55 4.53 -7.22 14.27
CA ILE A 55 4.99 -6.17 15.18
C ILE A 55 6.46 -5.84 14.89
N ILE A 56 6.74 -4.56 14.67
CA ILE A 56 8.10 -4.04 14.63
C ILE A 56 8.43 -3.53 16.03
N ASN A 57 9.27 -4.27 16.76
CA ASN A 57 9.56 -3.98 18.16
C ASN A 57 10.35 -2.67 18.33
N PRO A 58 10.35 -2.06 19.54
CA PRO A 58 11.17 -0.90 19.82
C PRO A 58 12.64 -1.12 19.42
N LYS A 59 13.31 -0.07 18.95
CA LYS A 59 14.70 -0.11 18.43
C LYS A 59 14.90 -0.99 17.17
N SER A 60 13.84 -1.60 16.63
CA SER A 60 13.93 -2.38 15.40
C SER A 60 13.68 -1.51 14.17
N LYS A 61 14.24 -1.92 13.04
CA LYS A 61 14.19 -1.20 11.77
C LYS A 61 13.74 -2.14 10.66
N LEU A 62 12.70 -1.76 9.92
CA LEU A 62 12.31 -2.44 8.69
C LEU A 62 12.63 -1.54 7.49
N ILE A 63 13.40 -2.05 6.53
CA ILE A 63 13.68 -1.38 5.26
C ILE A 63 12.91 -2.12 4.17
N ILE A 64 12.13 -1.40 3.36
CA ILE A 64 11.31 -1.99 2.30
C ILE A 64 11.72 -1.37 0.97
N ASP A 65 12.15 -2.20 0.04
CA ASP A 65 12.58 -1.76 -1.29
C ASP A 65 11.41 -1.37 -2.21
N PRO A 66 11.66 -0.55 -3.25
CA PRO A 66 10.65 -0.24 -4.25
C PRO A 66 10.06 -1.49 -4.91
N GLY A 67 8.74 -1.49 -5.11
CA GLY A 67 8.02 -2.58 -5.79
C GLY A 67 7.60 -3.75 -4.91
N VAL A 68 8.04 -3.80 -3.64
CA VAL A 68 7.67 -4.88 -2.71
C VAL A 68 6.16 -4.91 -2.47
N ARG A 69 5.59 -6.10 -2.59
CA ARG A 69 4.20 -6.44 -2.25
C ARG A 69 4.13 -7.12 -0.88
N ILE A 70 3.20 -6.67 -0.06
CA ILE A 70 2.93 -7.17 1.29
C ILE A 70 1.45 -7.56 1.37
N LEU A 71 1.21 -8.82 1.73
CA LEU A 71 -0.12 -9.44 1.78
C LEU A 71 -0.51 -9.69 3.23
N ILE A 72 -1.67 -9.18 3.65
CA ILE A 72 -2.11 -9.24 5.05
C ILE A 72 -3.42 -10.03 5.15
N GLY A 73 -3.44 -11.03 6.01
CA GLY A 73 -4.59 -11.85 6.35
C GLY A 73 -5.73 -11.03 6.96
N ALA A 74 -6.95 -11.51 6.79
CA ALA A 74 -8.13 -10.84 7.32
C ALA A 74 -8.06 -10.71 8.86
N GLY A 75 -8.27 -9.50 9.37
CA GLY A 75 -8.26 -9.23 10.82
C GLY A 75 -6.87 -9.02 11.42
N LEU A 76 -5.81 -9.06 10.62
CA LEU A 76 -4.44 -8.82 11.09
C LEU A 76 -3.99 -7.38 10.85
N SER A 77 -3.05 -6.93 11.68
CA SER A 77 -2.51 -5.58 11.66
C SER A 77 -0.97 -5.58 11.61
N ILE A 78 -0.43 -4.47 11.10
CA ILE A 78 1.00 -4.15 11.23
C ILE A 78 1.14 -3.09 12.33
N LYS A 79 1.81 -3.45 13.42
CA LYS A 79 2.03 -2.57 14.58
C LYS A 79 3.48 -2.10 14.61
N VAL A 80 3.68 -0.79 14.46
CA VAL A 80 5.01 -0.19 14.36
C VAL A 80 5.39 0.48 15.68
N LYS A 81 6.22 -0.18 16.49
CA LYS A 81 6.84 0.39 17.70
C LYS A 81 8.30 0.83 17.48
N GLY A 82 8.90 0.40 16.38
CA GLY A 82 10.23 0.82 15.89
C GLY A 82 10.14 1.78 14.70
N VAL A 83 10.97 1.56 13.67
CA VAL A 83 11.03 2.43 12.48
C VAL A 83 10.81 1.63 11.19
N ILE A 84 10.06 2.19 10.25
CA ILE A 84 9.95 1.70 8.86
C ILE A 84 10.60 2.70 7.91
N TYR A 85 11.45 2.22 7.01
CA TYR A 85 11.97 2.94 5.85
C TYR A 85 11.38 2.33 4.57
N ALA A 86 10.29 2.91 4.09
CA ALA A 86 9.63 2.52 2.84
C ALA A 86 10.21 3.31 1.67
N LYS A 87 11.03 2.67 0.82
CA LYS A 87 11.76 3.32 -0.29
C LYS A 87 11.01 3.30 -1.63
N GLY A 88 9.68 3.32 -1.61
CA GLY A 88 8.86 3.23 -2.82
C GLY A 88 9.05 4.41 -3.79
N THR A 89 8.95 4.15 -5.09
CA THR A 89 9.00 5.18 -6.15
C THR A 89 7.65 5.29 -6.89
N SER A 90 7.50 6.25 -7.80
CA SER A 90 6.25 6.47 -8.56
C SER A 90 5.93 5.33 -9.52
N ASP A 91 6.96 4.69 -10.07
CA ASP A 91 6.94 3.52 -10.96
C ASP A 91 6.95 2.19 -10.21
N ARG A 92 7.63 2.12 -9.06
CA ARG A 92 7.75 0.91 -8.22
C ARG A 92 7.25 1.17 -6.81
N ARG A 93 5.93 1.26 -6.68
CA ARG A 93 5.26 1.48 -5.38
C ARG A 93 5.34 0.23 -4.52
N ILE A 94 5.49 0.44 -3.21
CA ILE A 94 5.26 -0.60 -2.21
C ILE A 94 3.75 -0.78 -2.08
N VAL A 95 3.27 -2.02 -2.18
CA VAL A 95 1.84 -2.34 -2.20
C VAL A 95 1.48 -3.18 -1.00
N PHE A 96 0.60 -2.64 -0.14
CA PHE A 96 -0.07 -3.40 0.89
C PHE A 96 -1.44 -3.84 0.35
N THR A 97 -1.73 -5.13 0.39
CA THR A 97 -3.03 -5.65 -0.05
C THR A 97 -3.44 -6.85 0.80
N LYS A 98 -4.71 -7.24 0.69
CA LYS A 98 -5.27 -8.36 1.44
C LYS A 98 -4.75 -9.69 0.91
N TRP A 99 -4.47 -10.64 1.80
CA TRP A 99 -4.20 -12.03 1.42
C TRP A 99 -5.51 -12.76 1.11
N SER A 100 -5.61 -13.38 -0.07
CA SER A 100 -6.74 -14.22 -0.47
C SER A 100 -6.30 -15.68 -0.62
N ALA A 101 -7.15 -16.64 -0.22
CA ALA A 101 -6.87 -18.08 -0.43
C ALA A 101 -6.76 -18.46 -1.92
N SER A 102 -7.32 -17.63 -2.82
CA SER A 102 -7.11 -17.74 -4.27
C SER A 102 -5.68 -17.45 -4.71
N ASP A 103 -4.87 -16.75 -3.89
CA ASP A 103 -3.47 -16.46 -4.18
C ASP A 103 -2.56 -17.70 -4.06
N LYS A 104 -3.08 -18.81 -3.50
CA LYS A 104 -2.40 -20.12 -3.51
C LYS A 104 -2.37 -20.76 -4.90
N HIS A 105 -3.31 -20.42 -5.79
CA HIS A 105 -3.49 -21.07 -7.10
C HIS A 105 -2.69 -20.45 -8.26
N ASN A 106 -1.90 -19.40 -8.00
CA ASN A 106 -0.96 -18.86 -8.99
C ASN A 106 0.47 -19.42 -8.84
N SER A 107 0.59 -20.62 -8.25
CA SER A 107 1.82 -21.42 -8.29
C SER A 107 1.91 -22.15 -9.64
N PRO A 108 3.08 -22.20 -10.32
CA PRO A 108 3.20 -22.70 -11.69
C PRO A 108 3.02 -24.22 -11.89
N LEU A 109 2.40 -24.96 -10.98
CA LEU A 109 2.28 -26.42 -11.10
C LEU A 109 1.01 -26.91 -10.38
N GLU A 110 -0.09 -27.07 -11.10
CA GLU A 110 -0.73 -28.39 -11.30
C GLU A 110 -1.95 -28.30 -12.24
N ASN A 111 -2.04 -29.32 -13.09
CA ASN A 111 -2.68 -29.33 -14.39
C ASN A 111 -4.14 -29.81 -14.38
N ASN A 112 -4.83 -29.43 -15.48
CA ASN A 112 -6.05 -29.98 -16.08
C ASN A 112 -7.34 -29.22 -15.82
N VAL A 113 -7.49 -28.09 -16.52
CA VAL A 113 -8.79 -27.71 -17.08
C VAL A 113 -8.58 -27.48 -18.58
N ASN A 114 -9.29 -28.27 -19.38
CA ASN A 114 -9.23 -28.32 -20.83
C ASN A 114 -9.23 -26.94 -21.48
N GLU A 115 -8.28 -26.71 -22.38
CA GLU A 115 -8.19 -25.54 -23.23
C GLU A 115 -9.41 -25.44 -24.17
N THR A 116 -10.49 -24.83 -23.68
CA THR A 116 -11.32 -23.97 -24.52
C THR A 116 -10.82 -22.54 -24.35
N LYS A 117 -9.73 -22.28 -25.07
CA LYS A 117 -9.36 -21.04 -25.77
C LYS A 117 -10.41 -19.92 -25.72
N ILE A 118 -10.57 -19.32 -24.55
CA ILE A 118 -10.93 -17.92 -24.39
C ILE A 118 -9.93 -17.43 -23.36
N LEU A 119 -8.87 -16.77 -23.83
CA LEU A 119 -8.06 -15.87 -23.00
C LEU A 119 -9.05 -15.20 -22.04
N PRO A 120 -8.86 -15.24 -20.71
CA PRO A 120 -9.70 -14.45 -19.83
C PRO A 120 -9.60 -13.05 -20.42
N ARG A 121 -10.69 -12.57 -21.00
CA ARG A 121 -10.75 -11.21 -21.50
C ARG A 121 -10.38 -10.42 -20.26
N ILE A 122 -9.15 -9.91 -20.25
CA ILE A 122 -8.80 -8.83 -19.35
C ILE A 122 -9.76 -7.77 -19.83
N ASN A 123 -10.91 -7.68 -19.16
CA ASN A 123 -11.75 -6.51 -19.24
C ASN A 123 -10.89 -5.44 -18.58
N THR A 124 -9.95 -4.89 -19.37
CA THR A 124 -9.10 -3.73 -19.08
C THR A 124 -9.94 -2.45 -18.88
N PHE A 125 -11.23 -2.62 -18.64
CA PHE A 125 -12.19 -1.60 -18.26
C PHE A 125 -12.57 -1.64 -16.77
N THR A 126 -12.32 -2.75 -16.05
CA THR A 126 -12.54 -2.82 -14.59
C THR A 126 -11.29 -2.51 -13.75
N ASP A 127 -10.13 -2.27 -14.39
CA ASP A 127 -8.92 -1.74 -13.74
C ASP A 127 -8.62 -0.28 -14.18
N GLN A 128 -9.64 0.39 -14.72
CA GLN A 128 -9.62 1.83 -14.92
C GLN A 128 -9.54 2.52 -13.54
N PRO A 129 -8.63 3.48 -13.31
CA PRO A 129 -8.32 4.06 -12.01
C PRO A 129 -9.35 5.08 -11.54
N TYR A 130 -10.61 4.94 -11.94
CA TYR A 130 -11.67 5.80 -11.44
C TYR A 130 -12.02 5.30 -10.03
N HIS A 131 -12.16 6.20 -9.08
CA HIS A 131 -12.47 5.93 -7.67
C HIS A 131 -11.28 5.65 -6.72
N LYS A 132 -10.11 6.26 -6.96
CA LYS A 132 -8.94 6.14 -6.06
C LYS A 132 -8.78 7.35 -5.13
N ILE A 133 -8.61 7.07 -3.83
CA ILE A 133 -8.18 8.05 -2.81
C ILE A 133 -6.94 7.55 -2.08
N ARG A 134 -6.17 8.47 -1.47
CA ARG A 134 -5.01 8.17 -0.62
C ARG A 134 -4.77 9.24 0.43
N LEU A 135 -4.01 8.88 1.48
CA LEU A 135 -3.39 9.85 2.39
C LEU A 135 -1.94 10.11 1.98
N VAL A 136 -1.50 11.37 2.09
CA VAL A 136 -0.09 11.76 1.93
C VAL A 136 0.33 12.74 3.03
N ASN A 137 1.63 12.96 3.20
CA ASN A 137 2.18 13.97 4.12
C ASN A 137 1.71 13.85 5.59
N GLY A 138 1.35 12.63 6.00
CA GLY A 138 1.00 12.28 7.36
C GLY A 138 2.20 12.09 8.27
N LYS A 139 2.04 12.38 9.57
CA LYS A 139 3.01 11.94 10.59
C LYS A 139 2.98 10.42 10.81
N CYS A 140 1.82 9.80 10.57
CA CYS A 140 1.55 8.39 10.78
C CYS A 140 0.71 7.84 9.62
N ILE A 141 0.65 6.51 9.45
CA ILE A 141 -0.06 5.86 8.34
C ILE A 141 -1.57 6.16 8.32
N ASN A 142 -2.17 6.42 9.48
CA ASN A 142 -3.58 6.69 9.69
C ASN A 142 -3.92 8.19 9.71
N GLN A 143 -2.99 9.06 9.35
CA GLN A 143 -3.20 10.50 9.32
C GLN A 143 -2.57 11.08 8.05
N GLY A 144 -3.18 12.10 7.45
CA GLY A 144 -2.56 12.80 6.33
C GLY A 144 -3.53 13.61 5.50
N GLU A 145 -2.99 14.29 4.50
CA GLU A 145 -3.75 15.02 3.49
C GLU A 145 -4.48 14.04 2.57
N LEU A 146 -5.80 14.22 2.43
CA LEU A 146 -6.61 13.42 1.51
C LEU A 146 -6.34 13.86 0.07
N GLN A 147 -5.98 12.90 -0.79
CA GLN A 147 -5.90 13.11 -2.23
C GLN A 147 -6.83 12.18 -2.99
N ILE A 148 -7.38 12.69 -4.08
CA ILE A 148 -8.27 11.97 -4.99
C ILE A 148 -7.66 11.93 -6.40
N TRP A 149 -7.86 10.83 -7.10
CA TRP A 149 -7.47 10.71 -8.51
C TRP A 149 -8.58 11.28 -9.39
N LEU A 150 -8.33 12.44 -10.00
CA LEU A 150 -9.28 13.14 -10.84
C LEU A 150 -8.59 13.82 -12.02
N ALA A 151 -9.15 13.65 -13.22
CA ALA A 151 -8.59 14.17 -14.48
C ALA A 151 -7.10 13.80 -14.65
N SER A 152 -6.81 12.51 -14.45
CA SER A 152 -5.47 11.91 -14.57
C SER A 152 -4.39 12.52 -13.67
N LYS A 153 -4.79 13.15 -12.56
CA LYS A 153 -3.87 13.75 -11.58
C LYS A 153 -4.34 13.46 -10.16
N TRP A 154 -3.37 13.27 -9.27
CA TRP A 154 -3.63 13.34 -7.84
C TRP A 154 -3.86 14.79 -7.45
N ARG A 155 -4.99 15.03 -6.77
CA ARG A 155 -5.37 16.36 -6.32
C ARG A 155 -5.67 16.34 -4.84
N SER A 156 -5.13 17.31 -4.13
CA SER A 156 -5.42 17.54 -2.72
C SER A 156 -6.87 17.96 -2.58
N VAL A 157 -7.63 17.23 -1.75
CA VAL A 157 -9.01 17.57 -1.45
C VAL A 157 -9.00 18.73 -0.47
N CYS A 158 -9.82 19.74 -0.76
CA CYS A 158 -10.08 20.83 0.18
C CYS A 158 -11.57 20.91 0.50
N SER A 159 -11.85 21.47 1.68
CA SER A 159 -13.18 21.76 2.15
C SER A 159 -13.24 23.23 2.54
N GLN A 160 -14.34 23.87 2.17
CA GLN A 160 -14.68 25.20 2.64
C GLN A 160 -15.78 25.05 3.70
N ASN A 161 -15.76 25.88 4.73
CA ASN A 161 -16.83 25.99 5.73
C ASN A 161 -17.26 24.70 6.44
N ASN A 162 -16.37 23.71 6.60
CA ASN A 162 -16.69 22.42 7.23
C ASN A 162 -17.87 21.68 6.58
N GLU A 163 -18.03 21.79 5.26
CA GLU A 163 -19.13 21.17 4.51
C GLU A 163 -19.03 19.64 4.41
N TRP A 164 -17.95 19.06 4.91
CA TRP A 164 -17.79 17.62 5.07
C TRP A 164 -18.40 17.18 6.39
N SER A 165 -19.29 16.21 6.35
CA SER A 165 -19.87 15.61 7.53
C SER A 165 -18.96 14.53 8.14
N LYS A 166 -19.30 14.11 9.36
CA LYS A 166 -18.69 12.92 9.98
C LYS A 166 -18.96 11.65 9.17
N ILE A 167 -20.10 11.58 8.46
CA ILE A 167 -20.48 10.42 7.65
C ILE A 167 -19.56 10.35 6.42
N ASP A 168 -19.35 11.47 5.73
CA ASP A 168 -18.44 11.56 4.58
C ASP A 168 -17.02 11.11 4.95
N SER A 169 -16.57 11.54 6.13
CA SER A 169 -15.27 11.17 6.67
C SER A 169 -15.19 9.67 6.91
N ARG A 170 -16.18 9.08 7.58
CA ARG A 170 -16.24 7.64 7.85
C ARG A 170 -16.19 6.82 6.55
N ILE A 171 -16.91 7.22 5.52
CA ILE A 171 -16.91 6.52 4.24
C ILE A 171 -15.54 6.60 3.56
N ALA A 172 -14.88 7.77 3.58
CA ALA A 172 -13.51 7.90 3.11
C ALA A 172 -12.52 7.02 3.91
N CYS A 173 -12.71 6.91 5.24
CA CYS A 173 -11.92 6.01 6.09
C CYS A 173 -12.06 4.55 5.65
N GLN A 174 -13.31 4.11 5.48
CA GLN A 174 -13.63 2.72 5.16
C GLN A 174 -13.11 2.32 3.78
N GLN A 175 -13.18 3.23 2.80
CA GLN A 175 -12.58 3.02 1.49
C GLN A 175 -11.05 2.87 1.55
N LEU A 176 -10.39 3.54 2.51
CA LEU A 176 -8.95 3.39 2.77
C LEU A 176 -8.60 2.19 3.67
N GLY A 177 -9.61 1.43 4.11
CA GLY A 177 -9.42 0.24 4.97
C GLY A 177 -9.38 0.52 6.46
N TYR A 178 -9.72 1.74 6.91
CA TYR A 178 -9.82 2.09 8.33
C TYR A 178 -11.25 1.92 8.85
N PHE A 179 -11.39 1.66 10.16
CA PHE A 179 -12.70 1.45 10.76
C PHE A 179 -13.51 2.75 10.90
N ASN A 180 -12.86 3.81 11.34
CA ASN A 180 -13.49 5.10 11.58
C ASN A 180 -12.45 6.23 11.55
N GLY A 181 -12.93 7.48 11.53
CA GLY A 181 -12.08 8.64 11.69
C GLY A 181 -12.79 9.95 11.43
N ASN A 182 -12.05 11.02 11.66
CA ASN A 182 -12.55 12.38 11.56
C ASN A 182 -11.66 13.18 10.61
N PHE A 183 -12.26 14.18 9.99
CA PHE A 183 -11.53 15.19 9.26
C PHE A 183 -11.09 16.32 10.20
N SER A 184 -10.00 16.96 9.79
CA SER A 184 -9.48 18.18 10.39
C SER A 184 -9.03 19.08 9.26
N LEU A 185 -9.14 20.39 9.47
CA LEU A 185 -8.54 21.35 8.57
C LEU A 185 -7.01 21.22 8.70
N GLY A 186 -6.37 20.84 7.61
CA GLY A 186 -4.94 20.58 7.53
C GLY A 186 -4.14 21.85 7.23
N ALA A 187 -2.97 21.66 6.63
CA ALA A 187 -2.11 22.76 6.25
C ALA A 187 -2.80 23.70 5.24
N GLN A 188 -2.45 24.98 5.30
CA GLN A 188 -2.79 25.91 4.23
C GLN A 188 -2.17 25.40 2.92
N SER A 189 -2.97 25.42 1.86
CA SER A 189 -2.58 24.91 0.55
C SER A 189 -1.38 25.67 -0.04
N PHE A 190 -1.19 26.94 0.37
CA PHE A 190 -0.17 27.89 -0.13
C PHE A 190 0.03 27.80 -1.66
N ASN A 191 -1.02 27.45 -2.41
CA ASN A 191 -1.00 27.24 -3.86
C ASN A 191 0.07 26.24 -4.35
N ARG A 192 0.54 25.35 -3.48
CA ARG A 192 1.71 24.49 -3.77
C ARG A 192 1.35 23.30 -4.67
N TYR A 193 0.09 22.86 -4.69
CA TYR A 193 -0.33 21.65 -5.40
C TYR A 193 -1.65 21.83 -6.18
N PRO A 194 -1.86 21.08 -7.28
CA PRO A 194 -3.18 20.96 -7.90
C PRO A 194 -4.18 20.44 -6.87
N SER A 195 -5.26 21.19 -6.65
CA SER A 195 -6.27 20.85 -5.67
C SER A 195 -7.63 20.60 -6.33
N VAL A 196 -8.53 20.03 -5.54
CA VAL A 196 -9.94 19.92 -5.86
C VAL A 196 -10.76 20.32 -4.66
N GLN A 197 -11.70 21.23 -4.89
CA GLN A 197 -12.76 21.58 -3.98
C GLN A 197 -13.92 20.65 -4.21
N ILE A 198 -14.33 19.98 -3.14
CA ILE A 198 -15.48 19.09 -3.10
C ILE A 198 -16.44 19.67 -2.07
N ILE A 199 -17.54 20.20 -2.56
CA ILE A 199 -18.61 20.80 -1.75
C ILE A 199 -19.58 19.68 -1.39
N LYS A 200 -19.67 19.37 -0.09
CA LYS A 200 -20.67 18.47 0.51
C LYS A 200 -20.87 17.13 -0.23
N PRO A 201 -20.00 16.12 0.00
CA PRO A 201 -20.14 14.80 -0.62
C PRO A 201 -21.51 14.13 -0.41
N ASN A 202 -22.18 14.45 0.71
CA ASN A 202 -23.55 14.03 1.03
C ASN A 202 -23.73 12.51 1.09
N CYS A 203 -22.78 11.81 1.70
CA CYS A 203 -22.85 10.37 1.90
C CYS A 203 -23.99 9.98 2.86
N PHE A 204 -24.66 8.87 2.58
CA PHE A 204 -25.70 8.26 3.43
C PHE A 204 -25.11 7.42 4.56
N GLY A 205 -23.88 6.90 4.36
CA GLY A 205 -23.16 6.12 5.35
C GLY A 205 -23.24 4.60 5.16
N ASN A 206 -23.86 4.13 4.08
CA ASN A 206 -23.97 2.71 3.69
C ASN A 206 -23.22 2.40 2.38
N GLU A 207 -22.40 3.32 1.89
CA GLU A 207 -21.60 3.17 0.69
C GLU A 207 -20.59 2.03 0.83
N THR A 208 -20.50 1.19 -0.21
CA THR A 208 -19.61 0.01 -0.18
C THR A 208 -18.15 0.40 -0.40
N ASN A 209 -17.20 -0.32 0.20
CA ASN A 209 -15.75 -0.05 0.05
C ASN A 209 -15.25 -0.03 -1.41
N LYS A 210 -15.97 -0.66 -2.35
CA LYS A 210 -15.58 -0.73 -3.78
C LYS A 210 -15.65 0.63 -4.47
N LEU A 211 -16.62 1.47 -4.11
CA LEU A 211 -16.80 2.82 -4.66
C LEU A 211 -16.62 3.89 -3.59
N GLY A 212 -16.96 3.57 -2.34
CA GLY A 212 -16.75 4.37 -1.15
C GLY A 212 -17.28 5.78 -1.32
N LEU A 213 -16.39 6.75 -1.15
CA LEU A 213 -16.68 8.17 -1.26
C LEU A 213 -17.30 8.54 -2.62
N PHE A 214 -16.96 7.82 -3.69
CA PHE A 214 -17.49 8.08 -5.03
C PHE A 214 -18.91 7.55 -5.26
N SER A 215 -19.47 6.83 -4.28
CA SER A 215 -20.89 6.48 -4.28
C SER A 215 -21.75 7.57 -3.63
N CYS A 216 -21.14 8.61 -3.06
CA CYS A 216 -21.87 9.70 -2.43
C CYS A 216 -22.40 10.67 -3.51
N PRO A 217 -23.70 10.98 -3.50
CA PRO A 217 -24.36 11.71 -4.60
C PRO A 217 -23.73 13.09 -4.84
N GLY A 218 -23.35 13.80 -3.78
CA GLY A 218 -22.79 15.15 -3.87
C GLY A 218 -21.30 15.20 -4.24
N LEU A 219 -20.59 14.07 -4.35
CA LEU A 219 -19.14 14.09 -4.52
C LEU A 219 -18.71 14.76 -5.84
N MET A 220 -19.44 14.51 -6.93
CA MET A 220 -19.09 14.97 -8.28
C MET A 220 -19.99 16.10 -8.79
N GLU A 221 -21.02 16.50 -8.03
CA GLU A 221 -22.00 17.50 -8.48
C GLU A 221 -21.43 18.92 -8.52
N ASN A 222 -20.67 19.30 -7.49
CA ASN A 222 -20.16 20.67 -7.32
C ASN A 222 -18.65 20.67 -7.10
N ILE A 223 -17.91 20.16 -8.09
CA ILE A 223 -16.45 20.09 -8.04
C ILE A 223 -15.80 21.24 -8.80
N SER A 224 -14.79 21.85 -8.18
CA SER A 224 -13.88 22.79 -8.83
C SER A 224 -12.45 22.30 -8.64
N TYR A 225 -11.66 22.19 -9.71
CA TYR A 225 -10.29 21.68 -9.60
C TYR A 225 -9.32 22.52 -10.42
N GLY A 226 -8.09 22.71 -9.91
CA GLY A 226 -7.16 23.65 -10.52
C GLY A 226 -6.02 24.02 -9.58
N ARG A 227 -5.39 25.17 -9.87
CA ARG A 227 -4.50 25.88 -8.95
C ARG A 227 -5.28 27.04 -8.34
N ASN A 228 -4.93 27.46 -7.12
CA ASN A 228 -5.57 28.58 -6.41
C ASN A 228 -7.08 28.39 -6.12
N ILE A 229 -7.57 27.15 -6.08
CA ILE A 229 -8.98 26.85 -5.77
C ILE A 229 -9.22 26.80 -4.26
N CYS A 230 -8.19 26.57 -3.45
CA CYS A 230 -8.35 26.23 -2.02
C CYS A 230 -7.45 27.05 -1.10
N GLY A 231 -7.99 27.53 0.02
CA GLY A 231 -7.22 28.12 1.12
C GLY A 231 -6.59 27.07 2.05
N THR A 232 -7.37 26.05 2.46
CA THR A 232 -6.95 25.04 3.44
C THR A 232 -7.21 23.62 2.92
N LEU A 233 -6.22 22.74 3.03
CA LEU A 233 -6.34 21.35 2.58
C LEU A 233 -7.00 20.47 3.64
N MET A 234 -7.69 19.43 3.20
CA MET A 234 -8.31 18.46 4.09
C MET A 234 -7.26 17.48 4.61
N SER A 235 -7.11 17.40 5.94
CA SER A 235 -6.35 16.34 6.58
C SER A 235 -7.30 15.39 7.30
N LEU A 236 -7.14 14.10 7.06
CA LEU A 236 -7.86 13.07 7.79
C LEU A 236 -6.99 12.49 8.89
N CYS A 237 -7.61 12.14 10.01
CA CYS A 237 -7.00 11.39 11.10
C CYS A 237 -7.94 10.25 11.48
N PHE A 238 -7.42 9.02 11.43
CA PHE A 238 -8.21 7.81 11.54
C PHE A 238 -7.90 7.04 12.81
N LEU A 239 -8.93 6.44 13.40
CA LEU A 239 -8.76 5.49 14.49
C LEU A 239 -8.40 4.13 13.90
N LEU A 240 -7.20 3.66 14.22
CA LEU A 240 -6.82 2.26 14.01
C LEU A 240 -7.63 1.41 15.00
N LYS A 241 -8.06 0.23 14.55
CA LYS A 241 -8.66 -0.78 15.43
C LYS A 241 -7.66 -1.30 16.45
#